data_AF-A0A3D5H520-F1
#
_entry.id   AF-A0A3D5H520-F1
#
_cell.length_a   1.000
_cell.length_b   1.000
_cell.length_c   1.000
_cell.angle_alpha   90.00
_cell.angle_beta   90.00
_cell.angle_gamma   90.00
#
_symmetry.space_group_name_H-M   'P 1'
#
loop_
_entity.id
_entity.type
_entity.pdbx_description
1 polymer ?
#
loop_
_entity_poly.entity_id
_entity_poly.type
_entity_poly.pdbx_seq_one_letter_code
_entity_poly.pdbx_strand_id
1 'polypeptide(L)'
;MDMSPFSENTSTMFVEVARISRPFPWENAKPYVDASEFADFRQRATTVIGAFRGIVMYSNQVVALNNAKMDDKKKNDQLAKYIEEATRKVSQEGMLDSIGIDAAELKAILADVRNAEVFLEGIAAASPLINAIVVSMGNQLEAIQSSIPKVFASVDSKIEADYADRKSNYANLVRLQVATMRGMTQIYKARRGDQAALDTLLREDPSVKELIPSPEKATGKSLAAAEAVLTDRAMKLDTFIHQMDSEAATYRAKRRELSDWQMSVEEKIKIARDAIAVWAQSHRNLGAGIPVPPLIDVGGIAKGLAKTVVPLP
;
A
#
# COMPACT_ATOMS: atom_id res chain seq x y z
N MET A 1 -16.79 -11.99 -36.87
CA MET A 1 -17.01 -11.26 -35.61
C MET A 1 -15.81 -10.37 -35.38
N ASP A 2 -16.01 -9.10 -35.02
CA ASP A 2 -14.90 -8.23 -34.62
C ASP A 2 -14.45 -8.59 -33.20
N MET A 3 -13.18 -8.96 -33.04
CA MET A 3 -12.57 -9.32 -31.76
C MET A 3 -11.64 -8.23 -31.24
N SER A 4 -11.43 -7.13 -31.98
CA SER A 4 -10.53 -6.05 -31.60
C SER A 4 -10.78 -5.52 -30.17
N PRO A 5 -12.04 -5.38 -29.71
CA PRO A 5 -12.33 -5.00 -28.33
C PRO A 5 -11.68 -5.88 -27.25
N PHE A 6 -11.45 -7.17 -27.51
CA PHE A 6 -10.80 -8.05 -26.53
C PHE A 6 -9.35 -7.63 -26.25
N SER A 7 -8.59 -7.37 -27.32
CA SER A 7 -7.20 -6.92 -27.24
C SER A 7 -7.10 -5.49 -26.71
N GLU A 8 -8.01 -4.60 -27.13
CA GLU A 8 -8.05 -3.20 -26.71
C GLU A 8 -8.40 -3.06 -25.22
N ASN A 9 -9.42 -3.78 -24.75
CA ASN A 9 -9.77 -3.84 -23.33
C ASN A 9 -8.63 -4.43 -22.52
N THR A 10 -8.03 -5.54 -22.96
CA THR A 10 -6.90 -6.15 -22.25
C THR A 10 -5.72 -5.18 -22.14
N SER A 11 -5.39 -4.46 -23.21
CA SER A 11 -4.30 -3.48 -23.22
C SER A 11 -4.60 -2.29 -22.31
N THR A 12 -5.83 -1.77 -22.33
CA THR A 12 -6.26 -0.66 -21.46
C THR A 12 -6.21 -1.06 -19.99
N MET A 13 -6.75 -2.23 -19.65
CA MET A 13 -6.68 -2.79 -18.31
C MET A 13 -5.23 -2.99 -17.86
N PHE A 14 -4.37 -3.47 -18.76
CA PHE A 14 -2.96 -3.64 -18.47
C PHE A 14 -2.25 -2.32 -18.20
N VAL A 15 -2.57 -1.22 -18.90
CA VAL A 15 -1.97 0.09 -18.61
C VAL A 15 -2.28 0.52 -17.18
N GLU A 16 -3.50 0.27 -16.71
CA GLU A 16 -3.89 0.55 -15.32
C GLU A 16 -3.19 -0.38 -14.32
N VAL A 17 -3.14 -1.68 -14.61
CA VAL A 17 -2.41 -2.67 -13.79
C VAL A 17 -0.89 -2.45 -13.82
N ALA A 18 -0.32 -1.93 -14.90
CA ALA A 18 1.09 -1.58 -14.97
C ALA A 18 1.41 -0.42 -14.02
N ARG A 19 0.43 0.39 -13.62
CA ARG A 19 0.63 1.39 -12.54
C ARG A 19 0.94 0.71 -11.21
N ILE A 20 0.54 -0.55 -11.01
CA ILE A 20 0.95 -1.34 -9.83
C ILE A 20 2.47 -1.40 -9.72
N SER A 21 3.14 -1.60 -10.85
CA SER A 21 4.60 -1.67 -10.96
C SER A 21 5.32 -0.35 -10.72
N ARG A 22 4.60 0.79 -10.79
CA ARG A 22 5.22 2.09 -10.58
C ARG A 22 5.70 2.17 -9.12
N PRO A 23 7.00 2.47 -8.90
CA PRO A 23 7.52 2.68 -7.56
C PRO A 23 6.69 3.72 -6.83
N PHE A 24 6.37 3.46 -5.58
CA PHE A 24 5.80 4.49 -4.72
C PHE A 24 6.86 5.58 -4.49
N PRO A 25 6.52 6.87 -4.66
CA PRO A 25 7.47 7.97 -4.53
C PRO A 25 7.75 8.27 -3.06
N TRP A 26 8.59 7.45 -2.42
CA TRP A 26 9.03 7.68 -1.05
C TRP A 26 9.91 8.94 -0.97
N GLU A 27 9.45 9.97 -0.26
CA GLU A 27 10.23 11.19 -0.02
C GLU A 27 10.88 11.14 1.37
N ASN A 28 10.10 10.80 2.39
CA ASN A 28 10.49 10.84 3.79
C ASN A 28 10.87 9.46 4.35
N ALA A 29 10.17 8.39 3.95
CA ALA A 29 10.36 7.05 4.50
C ALA A 29 11.34 6.16 3.69
N LYS A 30 11.97 6.70 2.64
CA LYS A 30 12.94 5.98 1.79
C LYS A 30 14.03 5.21 2.55
N PRO A 31 14.62 5.70 3.66
CA PRO A 31 15.64 4.94 4.39
C PRO A 31 15.14 3.63 5.03
N TYR A 32 13.82 3.44 5.15
CA TYR A 32 13.24 2.29 5.84
C TYR A 32 12.76 1.18 4.90
N VAL A 33 12.73 1.45 3.58
CA VAL A 33 12.15 0.53 2.57
C VAL A 33 13.13 -0.51 2.01
N ASP A 34 14.35 -0.55 2.54
CA ASP A 34 15.34 -1.62 2.28
C ASP A 34 15.14 -2.85 3.18
N ALA A 35 14.00 -2.95 3.86
CA ALA A 35 13.62 -4.13 4.64
C ALA A 35 13.45 -5.37 3.73
N SER A 36 13.85 -6.55 4.24
CA SER A 36 13.65 -7.85 3.58
C SER A 36 12.21 -8.06 3.13
N GLU A 37 11.26 -7.68 3.96
CA GLU A 37 9.83 -7.76 3.75
C GLU A 37 9.41 -6.96 2.50
N PHE A 38 10.02 -5.79 2.31
CA PHE A 38 9.76 -4.94 1.14
C PHE A 38 10.39 -5.50 -0.14
N ALA A 39 11.55 -6.19 -0.03
CA ALA A 39 12.15 -6.90 -1.15
C ALA A 39 11.29 -8.09 -1.61
N ASP A 40 10.81 -8.90 -0.67
CA ASP A 40 9.91 -10.03 -0.95
C ASP A 40 8.60 -9.56 -1.60
N PHE A 41 8.01 -8.47 -1.07
CA PHE A 41 6.83 -7.84 -1.66
C PHE A 41 7.09 -7.41 -3.11
N ARG A 42 8.21 -6.71 -3.36
CA ARG A 42 8.58 -6.25 -4.72
C ARG A 42 8.73 -7.43 -5.68
N GLN A 43 9.40 -8.50 -5.26
CA GLN A 43 9.60 -9.68 -6.09
C GLN A 43 8.26 -10.32 -6.49
N ARG A 44 7.33 -10.48 -5.55
CA ARG A 44 5.98 -11.01 -5.81
C ARG A 44 5.21 -10.11 -6.78
N ALA A 45 5.27 -8.79 -6.58
CA ALA A 45 4.64 -7.84 -7.48
C ALA A 45 5.19 -7.95 -8.91
N THR A 46 6.51 -8.06 -9.08
CA THR A 46 7.16 -8.25 -10.39
C THR A 46 6.65 -9.50 -11.10
N THR A 47 6.49 -10.62 -10.39
CA THR A 47 5.93 -11.85 -10.96
C THR A 47 4.52 -11.63 -11.52
N VAL A 48 3.64 -10.96 -10.75
CA VAL A 48 2.28 -10.66 -11.18
C VAL A 48 2.26 -9.75 -12.42
N ILE A 49 3.11 -8.72 -12.46
CA ILE A 49 3.25 -7.84 -13.64
C ILE A 49 3.69 -8.63 -14.87
N GLY A 50 4.60 -9.60 -14.71
CA GLY A 50 5.00 -10.52 -15.77
C GLY A 50 3.84 -11.34 -16.32
N ALA A 51 3.01 -11.91 -15.45
CA ALA A 51 1.81 -12.66 -15.85
C ALA A 51 0.81 -11.78 -16.62
N PHE A 52 0.59 -10.55 -16.18
CA PHE A 52 -0.25 -9.58 -16.88
C PHE A 52 0.27 -9.24 -18.29
N ARG A 53 1.59 -9.14 -18.49
CA ARG A 53 2.16 -8.98 -19.84
C ARG A 53 1.86 -10.19 -20.72
N GLY A 54 1.96 -11.40 -20.17
CA GLY A 54 1.58 -12.64 -20.87
C GLY A 54 0.12 -12.62 -21.33
N ILE A 55 -0.79 -12.16 -20.47
CA ILE A 55 -2.21 -11.96 -20.80
C ILE A 55 -2.39 -11.02 -22.00
N VAL A 56 -1.71 -9.87 -22.01
CA VAL A 56 -1.78 -8.92 -23.14
C VAL A 56 -1.28 -9.57 -24.43
N MET A 57 -0.14 -10.26 -24.38
CA MET A 57 0.42 -10.92 -25.56
C MET A 57 -0.53 -12.00 -26.10
N TYR A 58 -1.14 -12.79 -25.22
CA TYR A 58 -2.15 -13.78 -25.60
C TYR A 58 -3.37 -13.13 -26.25
N SER A 59 -3.94 -12.08 -25.63
CA SER A 59 -5.11 -11.39 -26.18
C SER A 59 -4.81 -10.78 -27.55
N ASN A 60 -3.64 -10.17 -27.74
CA ASN A 60 -3.20 -9.66 -29.04
C ASN A 60 -3.07 -10.78 -30.07
N GLN A 61 -2.51 -11.94 -29.69
CA GLN A 61 -2.34 -13.08 -30.57
C GLN A 61 -3.69 -13.65 -31.03
N VAL A 62 -4.67 -13.77 -30.13
CA VAL A 62 -6.03 -14.22 -30.48
C VAL A 62 -6.65 -13.31 -31.54
N VAL A 63 -6.58 -11.99 -31.35
CA VAL A 63 -7.12 -11.02 -32.31
C VAL A 63 -6.35 -11.04 -33.63
N ALA A 64 -5.02 -11.14 -33.59
CA ALA A 64 -4.19 -11.21 -34.79
C ALA A 64 -4.52 -12.46 -35.63
N LEU A 65 -4.71 -13.62 -34.99
CA LEU A 65 -5.12 -14.84 -35.66
C LEU A 65 -6.53 -14.75 -36.24
N ASN A 66 -7.48 -14.15 -35.51
CA ASN A 66 -8.83 -13.92 -36.02
C ASN A 66 -8.82 -13.07 -37.31
N ASN A 67 -8.00 -12.03 -37.34
CA ASN A 67 -7.90 -11.08 -38.46
C ASN A 67 -7.03 -11.60 -39.62
N ALA A 68 -6.28 -12.68 -39.41
CA ALA A 68 -5.44 -13.27 -40.44
C ALA A 68 -6.28 -13.95 -41.53
N LYS A 69 -5.87 -13.79 -42.79
CA LYS A 69 -6.48 -14.45 -43.95
C LYS A 69 -6.04 -15.91 -44.05
N MET A 70 -6.45 -16.71 -43.09
CA MET A 70 -6.21 -18.16 -43.06
C MET A 70 -7.50 -18.89 -42.65
N ASP A 71 -7.60 -20.16 -43.03
CA ASP A 71 -8.68 -21.04 -42.57
C ASP A 71 -8.61 -21.25 -41.05
N ASP A 72 -9.75 -21.57 -40.44
CA ASP A 72 -9.87 -21.67 -38.98
C ASP A 72 -9.01 -22.80 -38.40
N LYS A 73 -8.81 -23.88 -39.16
CA LYS A 73 -7.91 -24.97 -38.75
C LYS A 73 -6.48 -24.47 -38.56
N LYS A 74 -5.94 -23.70 -39.51
CA LYS A 74 -4.61 -23.08 -39.37
C LYS A 74 -4.56 -22.08 -38.22
N LYS A 75 -5.63 -21.31 -37.96
CA LYS A 75 -5.67 -20.41 -36.79
C LYS A 75 -5.57 -21.19 -35.49
N ASN A 76 -6.30 -22.29 -35.38
CA ASN A 76 -6.28 -23.21 -34.24
C ASN A 76 -4.89 -23.82 -34.04
N ASP A 77 -4.23 -24.29 -35.11
CA ASP A 77 -2.87 -24.80 -35.05
C ASP A 77 -1.86 -23.73 -34.58
N GLN A 78 -1.98 -22.49 -35.07
CA GLN A 78 -1.12 -21.38 -34.64
C GLN A 78 -1.39 -20.96 -33.19
N LEU A 79 -2.65 -20.99 -32.74
CA LEU A 79 -3.01 -20.70 -31.35
C LEU A 79 -2.40 -21.73 -30.41
N ALA A 80 -2.56 -23.02 -30.71
CA ALA A 80 -1.96 -24.10 -29.92
C ALA A 80 -0.43 -23.99 -29.91
N LYS A 81 0.19 -23.73 -31.07
CA LYS A 81 1.63 -23.49 -31.15
C LYS A 81 2.07 -22.33 -30.26
N TYR A 82 1.37 -21.19 -30.32
CA TYR A 82 1.69 -20.04 -29.47
C TYR A 82 1.60 -20.39 -27.98
N ILE A 83 0.54 -21.08 -27.55
CA ILE A 83 0.36 -21.51 -26.16
C ILE A 83 1.51 -22.44 -25.73
N GLU A 84 1.85 -23.43 -26.57
CA GLU A 84 2.96 -24.35 -26.33
C GLU A 84 4.30 -23.59 -26.19
N GLU A 85 4.56 -22.64 -27.08
CA GLU A 85 5.78 -21.84 -27.03
C GLU A 85 5.85 -20.91 -25.82
N ALA A 86 4.73 -20.31 -25.41
CA ALA A 86 4.61 -19.44 -24.25
C ALA A 86 4.76 -20.20 -22.93
N THR A 87 4.29 -21.45 -22.87
CA THR A 87 4.36 -22.30 -21.68
C THR A 87 5.63 -23.15 -21.61
N ARG A 88 6.39 -23.25 -22.71
CA ARG A 88 7.58 -24.11 -22.83
C ARG A 88 8.58 -23.96 -21.70
N LYS A 89 8.95 -22.73 -21.32
CA LYS A 89 9.92 -22.51 -20.24
C LYS A 89 9.40 -23.06 -18.91
N VAL A 90 8.16 -22.71 -18.56
CA VAL A 90 7.50 -23.16 -17.33
C VAL A 90 7.35 -24.68 -17.31
N SER A 91 7.06 -25.30 -18.46
CA SER A 91 7.00 -26.75 -18.63
C SER A 91 8.36 -27.42 -18.45
N GLN A 92 9.42 -26.90 -19.08
CA GLN A 92 10.78 -27.45 -18.98
C GLN A 92 11.37 -27.32 -17.58
N GLU A 93 11.00 -26.27 -16.84
CA GLU A 93 11.42 -26.04 -15.46
C GLU A 93 10.55 -26.82 -14.44
N GLY A 94 9.57 -27.61 -14.89
CA GLY A 94 8.68 -28.37 -14.00
C GLY A 94 7.76 -27.49 -13.15
N MET A 95 7.47 -26.27 -13.63
CA MET A 95 6.73 -25.26 -12.89
C MET A 95 5.24 -25.16 -13.30
N LEU A 96 4.71 -26.10 -14.07
CA LEU A 96 3.29 -26.08 -14.48
C LEU A 96 2.35 -26.18 -13.26
N ASP A 97 2.74 -26.92 -12.24
CA ASP A 97 1.99 -27.02 -10.98
C ASP A 97 1.78 -25.64 -10.32
N SER A 98 2.69 -24.67 -10.56
CA SER A 98 2.56 -23.31 -10.03
C SER A 98 1.40 -22.51 -10.63
N ILE A 99 0.92 -22.93 -11.81
CA ILE A 99 -0.29 -22.40 -12.44
C ILE A 99 -1.48 -23.35 -12.33
N GLY A 100 -1.33 -24.50 -11.66
CA GLY A 100 -2.42 -25.42 -11.33
C GLY A 100 -2.85 -26.36 -12.46
N ILE A 101 -1.97 -26.60 -13.45
CA ILE A 101 -2.17 -27.63 -14.48
C ILE A 101 -0.95 -28.55 -14.51
N ASP A 102 -1.14 -29.80 -14.91
CA ASP A 102 -0.03 -30.71 -15.18
C ASP A 102 0.32 -30.77 -16.68
N ALA A 103 1.42 -31.46 -17.02
CA ALA A 103 1.88 -31.58 -18.40
C ALA A 103 0.93 -32.38 -19.30
N ALA A 104 0.19 -33.34 -18.75
CA ALA A 104 -0.77 -34.15 -19.50
C ALA A 104 -2.02 -33.33 -19.81
N GLU A 105 -2.50 -32.54 -18.86
CA GLU A 105 -3.60 -31.60 -19.02
C GLU A 105 -3.26 -30.53 -20.06
N LEU A 106 -2.07 -29.91 -19.97
CA LEU A 106 -1.62 -28.96 -20.99
C LEU A 106 -1.60 -29.58 -22.39
N LYS A 107 -1.11 -30.82 -22.51
CA LYS A 107 -1.09 -31.54 -23.80
C LYS A 107 -2.50 -31.82 -24.32
N ALA A 108 -3.44 -32.18 -23.44
CA ALA A 108 -4.84 -32.39 -23.79
C ALA A 108 -5.48 -31.10 -24.30
N ILE A 109 -5.33 -29.99 -23.57
CA ILE A 109 -5.81 -28.66 -23.97
C ILE A 109 -5.27 -28.29 -25.36
N LEU A 110 -3.96 -28.46 -25.59
CA LEU A 110 -3.35 -28.16 -26.88
C LEU A 110 -3.88 -29.05 -28.02
N ALA A 111 -4.21 -30.31 -27.73
CA ALA A 111 -4.83 -31.21 -28.70
C ALA A 111 -6.26 -30.77 -29.03
N ASP A 112 -7.05 -30.40 -28.02
CA ASP A 112 -8.44 -29.94 -28.20
C ASP A 112 -8.49 -28.64 -28.99
N VAL A 113 -7.60 -27.68 -28.69
CA VAL A 113 -7.46 -26.44 -29.47
C VAL A 113 -7.16 -26.75 -30.93
N ARG A 114 -6.20 -27.64 -31.22
CA ARG A 114 -5.87 -28.04 -32.59
C ARG A 114 -7.04 -28.70 -33.29
N ASN A 115 -7.81 -29.52 -32.58
CA ASN A 115 -8.87 -30.34 -33.17
C ASN A 115 -10.19 -29.60 -33.41
N ALA A 116 -10.40 -28.43 -32.80
CA ALA A 116 -11.57 -27.61 -33.02
C ALA A 116 -11.80 -27.26 -34.51
N GLU A 117 -13.07 -27.24 -34.93
CA GLU A 117 -13.45 -27.03 -36.33
C GLU A 117 -13.45 -25.54 -36.70
N VAL A 118 -13.99 -24.71 -35.81
CA VAL A 118 -13.98 -23.25 -35.97
C VAL A 118 -13.03 -22.58 -34.96
N PHE A 119 -12.55 -21.39 -35.29
CA PHE A 119 -11.56 -20.71 -34.45
C PHE A 119 -12.11 -20.36 -33.05
N LEU A 120 -13.41 -20.05 -32.95
CA LEU A 120 -14.08 -19.75 -31.67
C LEU A 120 -14.08 -20.96 -30.72
N GLU A 121 -14.29 -22.16 -31.25
CA GLU A 121 -14.21 -23.40 -30.47
C GLU A 121 -12.77 -23.65 -30.00
N GLY A 122 -11.77 -23.33 -30.81
CA GLY A 122 -10.36 -23.38 -30.38
C GLY A 122 -10.06 -22.41 -29.23
N ILE A 123 -10.65 -21.21 -29.26
CA ILE A 123 -10.56 -20.27 -28.13
C ILE A 123 -11.24 -20.86 -26.89
N ALA A 124 -12.43 -21.46 -27.04
CA ALA A 124 -13.16 -22.11 -25.94
C ALA A 124 -12.40 -23.32 -25.37
N ALA A 125 -11.76 -24.12 -26.22
CA ALA A 125 -10.95 -25.26 -25.81
C ALA A 125 -9.72 -24.84 -24.98
N ALA A 126 -9.24 -23.60 -25.13
CA ALA A 126 -8.17 -23.06 -24.30
C ALA A 126 -8.64 -22.61 -22.89
N SER A 127 -9.96 -22.57 -22.62
CA SER A 127 -10.50 -22.06 -21.35
C SER A 127 -9.96 -22.73 -20.08
N PRO A 128 -9.67 -24.05 -20.03
CA PRO A 128 -9.08 -24.65 -18.83
C PRO A 128 -7.74 -24.01 -18.44
N LEU A 129 -6.86 -23.76 -19.41
CA LEU A 129 -5.60 -23.04 -19.18
C LEU A 129 -5.84 -21.60 -18.69
N ILE A 130 -6.79 -20.89 -19.30
CA ILE A 130 -7.14 -19.52 -18.90
C ILE A 130 -7.65 -19.49 -17.45
N ASN A 131 -8.52 -20.43 -17.07
CA ASN A 131 -9.02 -20.54 -15.70
C ASN A 131 -7.88 -20.82 -14.71
N ALA A 132 -6.94 -21.69 -15.07
CA ALA A 132 -5.78 -21.99 -14.23
C ALA A 132 -4.89 -20.75 -14.01
N ILE A 133 -4.64 -19.97 -15.07
CA ILE A 133 -3.94 -18.68 -14.98
C ILE A 133 -4.69 -17.70 -14.07
N VAL A 134 -6.02 -17.58 -14.22
CA VAL A 134 -6.86 -16.70 -13.38
C VAL A 134 -6.75 -17.05 -11.90
N VAL A 135 -6.88 -18.34 -11.57
CA VAL A 135 -6.76 -18.84 -10.19
C VAL A 135 -5.36 -18.57 -9.64
N SER A 136 -4.31 -18.92 -10.40
CA SER A 136 -2.92 -18.68 -10.00
C SER A 136 -2.65 -17.19 -9.73
N MET A 137 -3.10 -16.30 -10.61
CA MET A 137 -2.96 -14.86 -10.41
C MET A 137 -3.77 -14.34 -9.21
N GLY A 138 -4.97 -14.87 -8.99
CA GLY A 138 -5.77 -14.58 -7.80
C GLY A 138 -5.01 -14.89 -6.51
N ASN A 139 -4.42 -16.09 -6.44
CA ASN A 139 -3.62 -16.53 -5.31
C ASN A 139 -2.36 -15.66 -5.12
N GLN A 140 -1.68 -15.27 -6.21
CA GLN A 140 -0.53 -14.37 -6.13
C GLN A 140 -0.92 -12.98 -5.60
N LEU A 141 -2.05 -12.42 -6.04
CA LEU A 141 -2.57 -11.15 -5.54
C LEU A 141 -2.97 -11.22 -4.07
N GLU A 142 -3.55 -12.34 -3.62
CA GLU A 142 -3.84 -12.59 -2.21
C GLU A 142 -2.55 -12.72 -1.37
N ALA A 143 -1.54 -13.40 -1.88
CA ALA A 143 -0.23 -13.48 -1.23
C ALA A 143 0.44 -12.10 -1.11
N ILE A 144 0.31 -11.24 -2.12
CA ILE A 144 0.77 -9.85 -2.04
C ILE A 144 -0.03 -9.10 -0.98
N GLN A 145 -1.37 -9.17 -1.01
CA GLN A 145 -2.22 -8.46 -0.05
C GLN A 145 -1.92 -8.86 1.41
N SER A 146 -1.78 -10.15 1.66
CA SER A 146 -1.47 -10.69 3.00
C SER A 146 -0.05 -10.34 3.49
N SER A 147 0.86 -9.92 2.59
CA SER A 147 2.18 -9.41 2.97
C SER A 147 2.18 -7.93 3.39
N ILE A 148 1.17 -7.14 2.98
CA ILE A 148 1.10 -5.70 3.26
C ILE A 148 1.21 -5.39 4.75
N PRO A 149 0.47 -6.04 5.68
CA PRO A 149 0.58 -5.72 7.11
C PRO A 149 1.97 -6.00 7.68
N LYS A 150 2.67 -7.02 7.16
CA LYS A 150 4.04 -7.36 7.61
C LYS A 150 5.04 -6.29 7.17
N VAL A 151 4.95 -5.85 5.91
CA VAL A 151 5.77 -4.75 5.39
C VAL A 151 5.48 -3.47 6.16
N PHE A 152 4.20 -3.15 6.38
CA PHE A 152 3.78 -1.99 7.16
C PHE A 152 4.39 -2.02 8.55
N ALA A 153 4.18 -3.11 9.31
CA ALA A 153 4.69 -3.25 10.66
C ALA A 153 6.23 -3.18 10.73
N SER A 154 6.93 -3.79 9.76
CA SER A 154 8.38 -3.70 9.67
C SER A 154 8.84 -2.25 9.49
N VAL A 155 8.27 -1.51 8.53
CA VAL A 155 8.65 -0.12 8.27
C VAL A 155 8.27 0.80 9.44
N ASP A 156 7.05 0.66 9.98
CA ASP A 156 6.57 1.43 11.13
C ASP A 156 7.45 1.20 12.36
N SER A 157 7.85 -0.04 12.64
CA SER A 157 8.73 -0.36 13.78
C SER A 157 10.10 0.33 13.68
N LYS A 158 10.67 0.43 12.49
CA LYS A 158 11.94 1.14 12.26
C LYS A 158 11.77 2.65 12.43
N ILE A 159 10.67 3.21 11.93
CA ILE A 159 10.34 4.63 12.15
C ILE A 159 10.14 4.91 13.65
N GLU A 160 9.42 4.04 14.36
CA GLU A 160 9.21 4.20 15.80
C GLU A 160 10.51 4.11 16.60
N ALA A 161 11.40 3.18 16.26
CA ALA A 161 12.71 3.05 16.89
C ALA A 161 13.55 4.33 16.72
N ASP A 162 13.61 4.90 15.52
CA ASP A 162 14.36 6.12 15.22
C ASP A 162 13.84 7.37 15.95
N TYR A 163 12.58 7.37 16.35
CA TYR A 163 11.92 8.50 16.99
C TYR A 163 11.56 8.27 18.47
N ALA A 164 11.87 7.10 19.03
CA ALA A 164 11.52 6.75 20.41
C ALA A 164 12.07 7.76 21.42
N ASP A 165 13.38 8.05 21.35
CA ASP A 165 14.05 8.98 22.25
C ASP A 165 13.54 10.42 22.09
N ARG A 166 13.31 10.85 20.85
CA ARG A 166 12.74 12.19 20.55
C ARG A 166 11.33 12.33 21.10
N LYS A 167 10.47 11.32 20.93
CA LYS A 167 9.10 11.30 21.49
C LYS A 167 9.14 11.36 23.01
N SER A 168 10.03 10.58 23.63
CA SER A 168 10.24 10.59 25.08
C SER A 168 10.69 11.98 25.56
N ASN A 169 11.68 12.58 24.90
CA ASN A 169 12.17 13.91 25.22
C ASN A 169 11.09 14.99 25.08
N TYR A 170 10.33 14.98 23.98
CA TYR A 170 9.22 15.91 23.77
C TYR A 170 8.18 15.81 24.90
N ALA A 171 7.77 14.58 25.26
CA ALA A 171 6.84 14.35 26.35
C ALA A 171 7.39 14.83 27.70
N ASN A 172 8.71 14.73 27.92
CA ASN A 172 9.36 15.28 29.11
C ASN A 172 9.32 16.81 29.14
N LEU A 173 9.66 17.46 28.02
CA LEU A 173 9.64 18.93 27.90
C LEU A 173 8.24 19.50 28.11
N VAL A 174 7.21 18.89 27.51
CA VAL A 174 5.80 19.29 27.73
C VAL A 174 5.40 19.13 29.19
N ARG A 175 5.75 18.02 29.84
CA ARG A 175 5.49 17.82 31.28
C ARG A 175 6.15 18.89 32.14
N LEU A 176 7.41 19.23 31.83
CA LEU A 176 8.15 20.29 32.53
C LEU A 176 7.52 21.67 32.30
N GLN A 177 7.04 21.95 31.08
CA GLN A 177 6.36 23.22 30.77
C GLN A 177 5.08 23.36 31.59
N VAL A 178 4.25 22.31 31.61
CA VAL A 178 3.02 22.27 32.42
C VAL A 178 3.30 22.45 33.92
N ALA A 179 4.31 21.76 34.45
CA ALA A 179 4.72 21.91 35.85
C ALA A 179 5.20 23.35 36.15
N THR A 180 5.97 23.95 35.24
CA THR A 180 6.47 25.32 35.37
C THR A 180 5.34 26.34 35.37
N MET A 181 4.39 26.24 34.44
CA MET A 181 3.20 27.12 34.40
C MET A 181 2.33 26.97 35.66
N ARG A 182 2.18 25.74 36.17
CA ARG A 182 1.51 25.48 37.45
C ARG A 182 2.24 26.19 38.59
N GLY A 183 3.57 26.13 38.64
CA GLY A 183 4.37 26.84 39.63
C GLY A 183 4.16 28.35 39.58
N MET A 184 4.11 28.95 38.39
CA MET A 184 3.78 30.38 38.23
C MET A 184 2.39 30.71 38.79
N THR A 185 1.42 29.83 38.58
CA THR A 185 0.05 29.97 39.14
C THR A 185 0.08 29.90 40.67
N GLN A 186 0.90 29.01 41.25
CA GLN A 186 1.08 28.92 42.70
C GLN A 186 1.70 30.22 43.27
N ILE A 187 2.69 30.83 42.60
CA ILE A 187 3.25 32.14 43.01
C ILE A 187 2.16 33.22 43.02
N TYR A 188 1.31 33.25 41.99
CA TYR A 188 0.23 34.23 41.91
C TYR A 188 -0.78 34.09 43.06
N LYS A 189 -1.14 32.85 43.41
CA LYS A 189 -1.99 32.55 44.57
C LYS A 189 -1.32 32.95 45.89
N ALA A 190 -0.04 32.64 46.05
CA ALA A 190 0.74 33.01 47.23
C ALA A 190 0.77 34.53 47.45
N ARG A 191 0.93 35.32 46.38
CA ARG A 191 0.86 36.79 46.43
C ARG A 191 -0.50 37.33 46.91
N ARG A 192 -1.57 36.56 46.75
CA ARG A 192 -2.93 36.88 47.22
C ARG A 192 -3.22 36.34 48.63
N GLY A 193 -2.22 35.77 49.31
CA GLY A 193 -2.34 35.27 50.69
C GLY A 193 -2.58 33.77 50.81
N ASP A 194 -2.59 33.00 49.71
CA ASP A 194 -2.71 31.53 49.76
C ASP A 194 -1.36 30.88 50.09
N GLN A 195 -1.10 30.67 51.38
CA GLN A 195 0.16 30.05 51.83
C GLN A 195 0.26 28.57 51.43
N ALA A 196 -0.86 27.85 51.32
CA ALA A 196 -0.86 26.44 50.92
C ALA A 196 -0.40 26.26 49.46
N ALA A 197 -0.69 27.24 48.60
CA ALA A 197 -0.15 27.30 47.24
C ALA A 197 1.39 27.38 47.23
N LEU A 198 1.96 28.22 48.11
CA LEU A 198 3.40 28.36 48.24
C LEU A 198 4.04 27.08 48.77
N ASP A 199 3.46 26.46 49.81
CA ASP A 199 3.92 25.17 50.34
C ASP A 199 3.99 24.08 49.27
N THR A 200 2.97 24.03 48.42
CA THR A 200 2.91 23.07 47.33
C THR A 200 4.04 23.33 46.32
N LEU A 201 4.27 24.58 45.94
CA LEU A 201 5.35 24.95 45.03
C LEU A 201 6.74 24.58 45.58
N LEU A 202 7.02 24.87 46.85
CA LEU A 202 8.32 24.57 47.46
C LEU A 202 8.58 23.06 47.62
N ARG A 203 7.53 22.25 47.64
CA ARG A 203 7.62 20.78 47.63
C ARG A 203 7.89 20.23 46.22
N GLU A 204 7.26 20.83 45.22
CA GLU A 204 7.30 20.35 43.83
C GLU A 204 8.52 20.86 43.03
N ASP A 205 9.06 22.05 43.37
CA ASP A 205 10.16 22.68 42.63
C ASP A 205 11.36 23.06 43.53
N PRO A 206 12.43 22.26 43.54
CA PRO A 206 13.64 22.55 44.31
C PRO A 206 14.31 23.89 43.98
N SER A 207 14.24 24.34 42.72
CA SER A 207 14.88 25.60 42.31
C SER A 207 14.20 26.83 42.89
N VAL A 208 12.89 26.76 43.14
CA VAL A 208 12.15 27.81 43.83
C VAL A 208 12.48 27.79 45.32
N LYS A 209 12.69 26.60 45.88
CA LYS A 209 13.08 26.42 47.29
C LYS A 209 14.44 27.04 47.62
N GLU A 210 15.36 27.08 46.67
CA GLU A 210 16.64 27.81 46.83
C GLU A 210 16.42 29.33 47.02
N LEU A 211 15.40 29.89 46.36
CA LEU A 211 15.05 31.31 46.46
C LEU A 211 14.13 31.63 47.66
N ILE A 212 13.31 30.66 48.05
CA ILE A 212 12.32 30.75 49.14
C ILE A 212 12.46 29.49 50.01
N PRO A 213 13.33 29.50 51.04
CA PRO A 213 13.61 28.29 51.82
C PRO A 213 12.41 27.77 52.61
N SER A 214 11.50 28.66 53.01
CA SER A 214 10.23 28.33 53.67
C SER A 214 9.17 29.42 53.40
N PRO A 215 7.87 29.12 53.55
CA PRO A 215 6.80 30.09 53.31
C PRO A 215 6.90 31.35 54.18
N GLU A 216 7.34 31.22 55.44
CA GLU A 216 7.47 32.33 56.38
C GLU A 216 8.62 33.28 56.00
N LYS A 217 9.58 32.78 55.22
CA LYS A 217 10.70 33.56 54.68
C LYS A 217 10.39 34.18 53.32
N ALA A 218 9.18 33.99 52.79
CA ALA A 218 8.80 34.57 51.52
C ALA A 218 8.64 36.09 51.63
N THR A 219 9.32 36.81 50.75
CA THR A 219 9.23 38.25 50.62
C THR A 219 8.71 38.59 49.22
N GLY A 220 8.18 39.80 49.03
CA GLY A 220 7.80 40.26 47.68
C GLY A 220 8.96 40.16 46.68
N LYS A 221 10.20 40.42 47.13
CA LYS A 221 11.41 40.29 46.32
C LYS A 221 11.72 38.83 45.96
N SER A 222 11.62 37.90 46.90
CA SER A 222 11.91 36.48 46.62
C SER A 222 10.82 35.83 45.77
N LEU A 223 9.55 36.21 45.94
CA LEU A 223 8.45 35.80 45.05
C LEU A 223 8.64 36.34 43.63
N ALA A 224 9.10 37.58 43.48
CA ALA A 224 9.44 38.14 42.16
C ALA A 224 10.63 37.43 41.51
N ALA A 225 11.66 37.08 42.28
CA ALA A 225 12.80 36.31 41.79
C ALA A 225 12.38 34.90 41.33
N ALA A 226 11.53 34.22 42.11
CA ALA A 226 10.99 32.91 41.75
C ALA A 226 10.14 32.98 40.48
N GLU A 227 9.28 33.99 40.35
CA GLU A 227 8.49 34.22 39.14
C GLU A 227 9.37 34.45 37.91
N ALA A 228 10.45 35.24 38.05
CA ALA A 228 11.40 35.48 36.96
C ALA A 228 12.09 34.18 36.51
N VAL A 229 12.53 33.33 37.46
CA VAL A 229 13.15 32.03 37.15
C VAL A 229 12.18 31.09 36.44
N LEU A 230 10.93 30.99 36.92
CA LEU A 230 9.93 30.14 36.27
C LEU A 230 9.54 30.68 34.89
N THR A 231 9.47 32.00 34.72
CA THR A 231 9.19 32.62 33.41
C THR A 231 10.31 32.34 32.41
N ASP A 232 11.58 32.55 32.80
CA ASP A 232 12.74 32.23 31.96
C ASP A 232 12.78 30.74 31.58
N ARG A 233 12.52 29.85 32.55
CA ARG A 233 12.40 28.41 32.28
C ARG A 233 11.27 28.12 31.28
N ALA A 234 10.10 28.71 31.45
CA ALA A 234 8.97 28.50 30.56
C ALA A 234 9.30 28.92 29.11
N MET A 235 9.97 30.06 28.94
CA MET A 235 10.42 30.53 27.62
C MET A 235 11.46 29.60 26.98
N LYS A 236 12.41 29.09 27.77
CA LYS A 236 13.40 28.12 27.29
C LYS A 236 12.77 26.79 26.90
N LEU A 237 11.86 26.28 27.71
CA LEU A 237 11.11 25.05 27.42
C LEU A 237 10.27 25.22 26.16
N ASP A 238 9.58 26.35 26.01
CA ASP A 238 8.81 26.67 24.81
C ASP A 238 9.71 26.69 23.55
N THR A 239 10.90 27.31 23.65
CA THR A 239 11.89 27.31 22.56
C THR A 239 12.32 25.89 22.20
N PHE A 240 12.63 25.05 23.18
CA PHE A 240 13.03 23.65 22.92
C PHE A 240 11.89 22.83 22.32
N ILE A 241 10.65 23.03 22.77
CA ILE A 241 9.48 22.36 22.20
C ILE A 241 9.31 22.77 20.73
N HIS A 242 9.37 24.06 20.41
CA HIS A 242 9.26 24.56 19.04
C HIS A 242 10.38 24.04 18.13
N GLN A 243 11.61 23.90 18.63
CA GLN A 243 12.70 23.30 17.86
C GLN A 243 12.40 21.85 17.43
N MET A 244 11.60 21.13 18.21
CA MET A 244 11.19 19.75 17.90
C MET A 244 10.00 19.66 16.93
N ASP A 245 9.32 20.76 16.61
CA ASP A 245 8.14 20.73 15.71
C ASP A 245 8.50 20.25 14.31
N SER A 246 9.68 20.63 13.82
CA SER A 246 10.19 20.17 12.52
C SER A 246 10.37 18.65 12.49
N GLU A 247 10.96 18.07 13.55
CA GLU A 247 11.14 16.63 13.68
C GLU A 247 9.81 15.89 13.82
N ALA A 248 8.87 16.45 14.58
CA ALA A 248 7.51 15.92 14.73
C ALA A 248 6.76 15.94 13.39
N ALA A 249 6.93 16.99 12.59
CA ALA A 249 6.37 17.07 11.25
C ALA A 249 6.97 15.99 10.33
N THR A 250 8.30 15.79 10.36
CA THR A 250 8.96 14.72 9.60
C THR A 250 8.48 13.33 10.02
N TYR A 251 8.34 13.06 11.33
CA TYR A 251 7.78 11.80 11.83
C TYR A 251 6.37 11.54 11.30
N ARG A 252 5.48 12.54 11.38
CA ARG A 252 4.11 12.44 10.85
C ARG A 252 4.11 12.24 9.33
N ALA A 253 5.00 12.91 8.60
CA ALA A 253 5.14 12.74 7.16
C ALA A 253 5.56 11.31 6.79
N LYS A 254 6.54 10.73 7.49
CA LYS A 254 6.97 9.32 7.28
C LYS A 254 5.83 8.33 7.50
N ARG A 255 5.05 8.50 8.58
CA ARG A 255 3.90 7.61 8.86
C ARG A 255 2.76 7.80 7.87
N ARG A 256 2.51 9.04 7.43
CA ARG A 256 1.52 9.31 6.37
C ARG A 256 1.92 8.65 5.06
N GLU A 257 3.18 8.79 4.63
CA GLU A 257 3.68 8.11 3.43
C GLU A 257 3.51 6.59 3.50
N LEU A 258 3.73 5.99 4.67
CA LEU A 258 3.53 4.55 4.86
C LEU A 258 2.06 4.15 4.68
N SER A 259 1.13 4.93 5.23
CA SER A 259 -0.31 4.72 5.00
C SER A 259 -0.70 4.96 3.55
N ASP A 260 -0.18 6.00 2.91
CA ASP A 260 -0.43 6.31 1.50
C ASP A 260 0.09 5.19 0.58
N TRP A 261 1.24 4.60 0.91
CA TRP A 261 1.76 3.42 0.24
C TRP A 261 0.81 2.23 0.37
N GLN A 262 0.34 1.92 1.60
CA GLN A 262 -0.60 0.82 1.83
C GLN A 262 -1.87 1.01 1.00
N MET A 263 -2.51 2.19 1.09
CA MET A 263 -3.73 2.50 0.35
C MET A 263 -3.51 2.37 -1.16
N SER A 264 -2.38 2.89 -1.66
CA SER A 264 -2.02 2.78 -3.07
C SER A 264 -1.90 1.31 -3.50
N VAL A 265 -1.22 0.47 -2.73
CA VAL A 265 -1.04 -0.96 -3.03
C VAL A 265 -2.38 -1.71 -2.99
N GLU A 266 -3.23 -1.45 -2.01
CA GLU A 266 -4.55 -2.08 -1.89
C GLU A 266 -5.45 -1.74 -3.08
N GLU A 267 -5.51 -0.46 -3.47
CA GLU A 267 -6.25 0.00 -4.66
C GLU A 267 -5.73 -0.70 -5.93
N LYS A 268 -4.41 -0.75 -6.07
CA LYS A 268 -3.70 -1.44 -7.15
C LYS A 268 -4.09 -2.93 -7.24
N ILE A 269 -4.11 -3.65 -6.12
CA ILE A 269 -4.51 -5.06 -6.08
C ILE A 269 -5.97 -5.23 -6.48
N LYS A 270 -6.86 -4.34 -6.02
CA LYS A 270 -8.27 -4.35 -6.42
C LYS A 270 -8.42 -4.20 -7.94
N ILE A 271 -7.76 -3.22 -8.54
CA ILE A 271 -7.77 -2.99 -10.00
C ILE A 271 -7.26 -4.24 -10.75
N ALA A 272 -6.20 -4.89 -10.25
CA ALA A 272 -5.70 -6.13 -10.84
C ALA A 272 -6.73 -7.27 -10.80
N ARG A 273 -7.44 -7.46 -9.68
CA ARG A 273 -8.49 -8.48 -9.57
C ARG A 273 -9.63 -8.23 -10.57
N ASP A 274 -10.09 -6.99 -10.63
CA ASP A 274 -11.17 -6.58 -11.54
C ASP A 274 -10.73 -6.82 -12.99
N ALA A 275 -9.50 -6.45 -13.35
CA ALA A 275 -8.94 -6.67 -14.68
C ALA A 275 -8.87 -8.15 -15.07
N ILE A 276 -8.43 -9.04 -14.16
CA ILE A 276 -8.38 -10.49 -14.41
C ILE A 276 -9.78 -11.05 -14.62
N ALA A 277 -10.74 -10.67 -13.77
CA ALA A 277 -12.12 -11.14 -13.87
C ALA A 277 -12.77 -10.72 -15.19
N VAL A 278 -12.57 -9.46 -15.60
CA VAL A 278 -13.06 -8.92 -16.87
C VAL A 278 -12.40 -9.61 -18.06
N TRP A 279 -11.09 -9.81 -18.02
CA TRP A 279 -10.37 -10.53 -19.08
C TRP A 279 -10.88 -11.96 -19.24
N ALA A 280 -11.02 -12.70 -18.13
CA ALA A 280 -11.53 -14.07 -18.13
C ALA A 280 -12.95 -14.15 -18.69
N GLN A 281 -13.83 -13.22 -18.30
CA GLN A 281 -15.18 -13.15 -18.86
C GLN A 281 -15.17 -12.84 -20.35
N SER A 282 -14.32 -11.91 -20.80
CA SER A 282 -14.20 -11.55 -22.21
C SER A 282 -13.70 -12.72 -23.05
N HIS A 283 -12.75 -13.51 -22.52
CA HIS A 283 -12.28 -14.73 -23.15
C HIS A 283 -13.40 -15.76 -23.32
N ARG A 284 -14.18 -16.02 -22.26
CA ARG A 284 -15.35 -16.92 -22.32
C ARG A 284 -16.38 -16.45 -23.34
N ASN A 285 -16.66 -15.15 -23.38
CA ASN A 285 -17.60 -14.57 -24.35
C ASN A 285 -17.12 -14.82 -25.79
N LEU A 286 -15.83 -14.64 -26.07
CA LEU A 286 -15.26 -14.95 -27.39
C LEU A 286 -15.45 -16.42 -27.76
N GLY A 287 -15.14 -17.34 -26.84
CA GLY A 287 -15.33 -18.78 -27.08
C GLY A 287 -16.79 -19.16 -27.37
N ALA A 288 -17.74 -18.42 -26.80
CA ALA A 288 -19.18 -18.58 -27.05
C ALA A 288 -19.71 -17.79 -28.26
N GLY A 289 -18.84 -17.06 -28.99
CA GLY A 289 -19.24 -16.20 -30.10
C GLY A 289 -20.01 -14.93 -29.69
N ILE A 290 -19.95 -14.54 -28.42
CA ILE A 290 -20.61 -13.36 -27.86
C ILE A 290 -19.70 -12.13 -28.02
N PRO A 291 -20.16 -11.04 -28.70
CA PRO A 291 -19.37 -9.82 -28.88
C PRO A 291 -18.83 -9.24 -27.57
N VAL A 292 -17.53 -8.92 -27.57
CA VAL A 292 -16.90 -8.19 -26.47
C VAL A 292 -17.23 -6.69 -26.63
N PRO A 293 -17.74 -6.01 -25.58
CA PRO A 293 -18.06 -4.58 -25.65
C PRO A 293 -16.82 -3.71 -25.95
N PRO A 294 -16.94 -2.62 -26.73
CA PRO A 294 -15.81 -1.89 -27.28
C PRO A 294 -14.91 -1.15 -26.28
N LEU A 295 -15.32 -0.86 -25.05
CA LEU A 295 -14.46 -0.19 -24.05
C LEU A 295 -14.95 -0.49 -22.63
N ILE A 296 -14.07 -1.03 -21.78
CA ILE A 296 -14.36 -1.23 -20.35
C ILE A 296 -13.61 -0.16 -19.55
N ASP A 297 -14.36 0.76 -18.95
CA ASP A 297 -13.81 1.74 -18.00
C ASP A 297 -13.52 1.08 -16.65
N VAL A 298 -12.40 0.36 -16.56
CA VAL A 298 -11.97 -0.29 -15.32
C VAL A 298 -11.66 0.74 -14.22
N GLY A 299 -11.21 1.93 -14.58
CA GLY A 299 -11.00 3.04 -13.64
C GLY A 299 -12.30 3.57 -13.05
N GLY A 300 -13.36 3.68 -13.86
CA GLY A 300 -14.71 4.07 -13.44
C GLY A 300 -15.43 2.99 -12.64
N ILE A 301 -15.25 1.71 -12.97
CA ILE A 301 -15.79 0.57 -12.20
C ILE A 301 -15.16 0.53 -10.80
N ALA A 302 -13.83 0.68 -10.70
CA ALA A 302 -13.13 0.70 -9.42
C ALA A 302 -13.54 1.90 -8.53
N LYS A 303 -13.74 3.07 -9.14
CA LYS A 303 -14.20 4.31 -8.48
C LYS A 303 -15.69 4.29 -8.09
N GLY A 304 -16.55 3.65 -8.89
CA GLY A 304 -17.98 3.53 -8.63
C GLY A 304 -18.29 2.72 -7.36
N LEU A 305 -17.49 1.68 -7.09
CA LEU A 305 -17.59 0.86 -5.88
C LEU A 305 -17.00 1.53 -4.64
N ALA A 306 -16.08 2.48 -4.79
CA ALA A 306 -15.52 3.24 -3.65
C ALA A 306 -16.52 4.25 -3.08
N LYS A 307 -17.47 4.74 -3.89
CA LYS A 307 -18.56 5.63 -3.43
C LYS A 307 -19.67 4.90 -2.66
N THR A 308 -19.69 3.56 -2.66
CA THR A 308 -20.71 2.75 -1.97
C THR A 308 -20.32 2.39 -0.54
N VAL A 309 -19.14 2.77 -0.07
CA VAL A 309 -18.79 2.70 1.36
C VAL A 309 -19.32 3.98 2.02
N VAL A 310 -20.55 3.88 2.53
CA VAL A 310 -21.16 4.85 3.43
C VAL A 310 -20.21 5.06 4.62
N PRO A 311 -19.94 6.29 5.07
CA PRO A 311 -19.22 6.49 6.32
C PRO A 311 -20.08 5.88 7.44
N LEU A 312 -19.53 4.90 8.16
CA LEU A 312 -20.14 4.46 9.41
C LEU A 312 -20.16 5.66 10.39
N PRO A 313 -21.25 5.81 11.17
CA PRO A 313 -21.48 6.95 12.06
C PRO A 313 -20.40 7.10 13.14
#